data_AF-A0A8H7FCQ5-F1
#
_entry.id   AF-A0A8H7FCQ5-F1
#
_cell.length_a   1.000
_cell.length_b   1.000
_cell.length_c   1.000
_cell.angle_alpha   90.00
_cell.angle_beta   90.00
_cell.angle_gamma   90.00
#
_symmetry.space_group_name_H-M   'P 1'
#
loop_
_entity.id
_entity.type
_entity.pdbx_description
1 polymer ?
#
loop_
_entity_poly.entity_id
_entity_poly.type
_entity_poly.pdbx_seq_one_letter_code
_entity_poly.pdbx_strand_id
1 'polypeptide(L)'
;MYRHALPPGFVLKAQRKAEADAARANVISLEEFLEVERHKLGSNLTPVTPESFAKWKKTRMDKKQAEEEAMAKAKSTQNAAGKNTGMSGRDLFQYNPQWFEDSDDEGSEDWDLEQYRKEKEGQDAAEEEARIAGLSLSDSGTVD
;
A
#
# COMPACT_ATOMS: atom_id res chain seq x y z
N MET A 1 5.59 -22.61 47.95
CA MET A 1 5.88 -21.21 47.56
C MET A 1 5.68 -21.11 46.06
N TYR A 2 4.65 -20.39 45.60
CA TYR A 2 4.29 -20.30 44.19
C TYR A 2 5.28 -19.37 43.45
N ARG A 3 5.85 -19.83 42.33
CA ARG A 3 6.79 -19.06 41.52
C ARG A 3 6.08 -18.50 40.30
N HIS A 4 6.06 -17.17 40.20
CA HIS A 4 5.58 -16.48 39.01
C HIS A 4 6.66 -16.58 37.92
N ALA A 5 6.54 -17.58 37.06
CA ALA A 5 7.35 -17.74 35.86
C ALA A 5 6.46 -17.65 34.63
N LEU A 6 7.02 -17.14 33.54
CA LEU A 6 6.35 -17.11 32.25
C LEU A 6 6.18 -18.55 31.73
N PRO A 7 5.06 -18.86 31.04
CA PRO A 7 4.87 -20.17 30.43
C PRO A 7 6.04 -20.54 29.50
N PRO A 8 6.43 -21.83 29.44
CA PRO A 8 7.43 -22.29 28.48
C PRO A 8 7.07 -21.86 27.06
N GLY A 9 8.02 -21.21 26.35
CA GLY A 9 7.80 -20.70 25.00
C GLY A 9 7.23 -19.27 24.92
N PHE A 10 6.96 -18.60 26.05
CA PHE A 10 6.52 -17.20 26.03
C PHE A 10 7.68 -16.26 25.68
N VAL A 11 7.64 -15.68 24.48
CA VAL A 11 8.59 -14.67 24.02
C VAL A 11 8.08 -13.27 24.36
N LEU A 12 8.89 -12.49 25.07
CA LEU A 12 8.54 -11.12 25.42
C LEU A 12 8.40 -10.25 24.16
N LYS A 13 7.46 -9.31 24.16
CA LYS A 13 7.33 -8.34 23.07
C LYS A 13 8.64 -7.57 22.82
N ALA A 14 9.39 -7.27 23.89
CA ALA A 14 10.70 -6.64 23.82
C ALA A 14 11.74 -7.53 23.10
N GLN A 15 11.75 -8.83 23.38
CA GLN A 15 12.63 -9.79 22.72
C GLN A 15 12.28 -9.92 21.23
N ARG A 16 11.00 -10.05 20.89
CA ARG A 16 10.54 -10.07 19.50
C ARG A 16 10.92 -8.79 18.74
N LYS A 17 10.83 -7.63 19.41
CA LYS A 17 11.26 -6.34 18.84
C LYS A 17 12.77 -6.32 18.60
N ALA A 18 13.57 -6.76 19.57
CA ALA A 18 15.03 -6.83 19.42
C ALA A 18 15.44 -7.78 18.28
N GLU A 19 14.78 -8.94 18.15
CA GLU A 19 15.00 -9.88 17.04
C GLU A 19 14.61 -9.27 15.68
N ALA A 20 13.49 -8.54 15.63
CA ALA A 20 13.06 -7.84 14.41
C ALA A 20 14.01 -6.69 14.03
N ASP A 21 14.51 -5.92 14.99
CA ASP A 21 15.45 -4.83 14.75
C ASP A 21 16.83 -5.37 14.33
N ALA A 22 17.28 -6.48 14.92
CA ALA A 22 18.49 -7.19 14.48
C ALA A 22 18.33 -7.76 13.06
N ALA A 23 17.16 -8.31 12.72
CA ALA A 23 16.88 -8.77 11.36
C ALA A 23 16.90 -7.62 10.34
N ARG A 24 16.35 -6.44 10.70
CA ARG A 24 16.40 -5.23 9.87
C ARG A 24 17.83 -4.71 9.69
N ALA A 25 18.66 -4.76 10.73
CA ALA A 25 20.06 -4.35 10.65
C ALA A 25 20.91 -5.27 9.74
N ASN A 26 20.50 -6.54 9.60
CA ASN A 26 21.13 -7.50 8.70
C ASN A 26 20.57 -7.46 7.26
N VAL A 27 19.64 -6.54 6.96
CA VAL A 27 19.19 -6.33 5.58
C VAL A 27 20.30 -5.62 4.83
N ILE A 28 20.91 -6.36 3.90
CA ILE A 28 21.86 -5.84 2.91
C ILE A 28 21.23 -4.62 2.23
N SER A 29 22.00 -3.57 1.99
CA SER A 29 21.48 -2.38 1.29
C SER A 29 20.98 -2.75 -0.11
N LEU A 30 20.07 -1.95 -0.67
CA LEU A 30 19.57 -2.20 -2.01
C LEU A 30 20.71 -2.22 -3.04
N GLU A 31 21.69 -1.34 -2.88
CA GLU A 31 22.88 -1.23 -3.72
C GLU A 31 23.75 -2.48 -3.65
N GLU A 32 24.04 -2.97 -2.44
CA GLU A 32 24.86 -4.15 -2.25
C GLU A 32 24.14 -5.42 -2.74
N PHE A 33 22.82 -5.51 -2.54
CA PHE A 33 22.00 -6.57 -3.14
C PHE A 33 22.06 -6.52 -4.67
N LEU A 34 21.91 -5.34 -5.28
CA LEU A 34 21.97 -5.17 -6.73
C LEU A 34 23.35 -5.52 -7.30
N GLU A 35 24.45 -5.17 -6.63
CA GLU A 35 25.80 -5.52 -7.10
C GLU A 35 26.04 -7.04 -7.01
N VAL A 36 25.60 -7.69 -5.93
CA VAL A 36 25.67 -9.15 -5.79
C VAL A 36 24.86 -9.85 -6.89
N GLU A 37 23.63 -9.42 -7.14
CA GLU A 37 22.80 -9.99 -8.19
C GLU A 37 23.37 -9.71 -9.59
N ARG A 38 23.89 -8.51 -9.83
CA ARG A 38 24.56 -8.15 -11.10
C ARG A 38 25.77 -9.03 -11.36
N HIS A 39 26.56 -9.36 -10.34
CA HIS A 39 27.69 -10.27 -10.49
C HIS A 39 27.26 -11.73 -10.73
N LYS A 40 26.06 -12.14 -10.27
CA LYS A 40 25.50 -13.46 -10.56
C LYS A 40 24.95 -13.59 -11.98
N LEU A 41 24.65 -12.48 -12.65
CA LEU A 41 24.20 -12.50 -14.04
C LEU A 41 25.34 -13.00 -14.95
N GLY A 42 25.02 -13.95 -15.84
CA GLY A 42 25.95 -14.47 -16.83
C GLY A 42 26.16 -13.51 -18.02
N SER A 43 27.01 -13.92 -18.96
CA SER A 43 27.37 -13.12 -20.15
C SER A 43 26.28 -13.08 -21.23
N ASN A 44 25.26 -13.94 -21.17
CA ASN A 44 24.19 -14.01 -22.17
C ASN A 44 22.97 -13.16 -21.75
N LEU A 45 23.07 -11.85 -21.92
CA LEU A 45 22.01 -10.89 -21.58
C LEU A 45 21.23 -10.46 -22.82
N THR A 46 19.93 -10.23 -22.66
CA THR A 46 19.08 -9.70 -23.74
C THR A 46 19.26 -8.19 -23.84
N PRO A 47 19.70 -7.65 -24.99
CA PRO A 47 19.79 -6.21 -25.19
C PRO A 47 18.42 -5.56 -25.06
N VAL A 48 18.38 -4.38 -24.42
CA VAL A 48 17.14 -3.60 -24.27
C VAL A 48 16.91 -2.81 -25.56
N THR A 49 16.25 -3.45 -26.52
CA THR A 49 15.78 -2.83 -27.76
C THR A 49 14.29 -2.53 -27.63
N PRO A 50 13.71 -1.66 -28.49
CA PRO A 50 12.27 -1.38 -28.45
C PRO A 50 11.41 -2.65 -28.56
N GLU A 51 11.84 -3.62 -29.37
CA GLU A 51 11.14 -4.90 -29.56
C GLU A 51 11.22 -5.79 -28.32
N SER A 52 12.40 -5.95 -27.72
CA SER A 52 12.57 -6.77 -26.52
C SER A 52 11.85 -6.16 -25.32
N PHE A 53 11.88 -4.82 -25.21
CA PHE A 53 11.14 -4.08 -24.19
C PHE A 53 9.64 -4.19 -24.36
N ALA A 54 9.11 -4.07 -25.59
CA ALA A 54 7.67 -4.23 -25.85
C ALA A 54 7.19 -5.63 -25.46
N LYS A 55 7.95 -6.68 -25.81
CA LYS A 55 7.65 -8.05 -25.39
C LYS A 55 7.68 -8.21 -23.87
N TRP A 56 8.71 -7.68 -23.21
CA TRP A 56 8.81 -7.69 -21.75
C TRP A 56 7.63 -6.97 -21.08
N LYS A 57 7.30 -5.76 -21.54
CA LYS A 57 6.20 -4.95 -21.00
C LYS A 57 4.88 -5.69 -21.12
N LYS A 58 4.60 -6.28 -22.28
CA LYS A 58 3.42 -7.12 -22.48
C LYS A 58 3.40 -8.27 -21.48
N THR A 59 4.47 -9.06 -21.37
CA THR A 59 4.52 -10.19 -20.43
C THR A 59 4.34 -9.78 -18.96
N ARG A 60 4.85 -8.61 -18.57
CA ARG A 60 4.66 -8.06 -17.22
C ARG A 60 3.22 -7.64 -16.97
N MET A 61 2.59 -6.97 -17.93
CA MET A 61 1.19 -6.55 -17.83
C MET A 61 0.25 -7.76 -17.81
N ASP A 62 0.46 -8.73 -18.70
CA ASP A 62 -0.33 -9.97 -18.75
C ASP A 62 -0.21 -10.74 -17.42
N LYS A 63 1.00 -10.84 -16.86
CA LYS A 63 1.22 -11.48 -15.54
C LYS A 63 0.49 -10.74 -14.42
N LYS A 64 0.58 -9.41 -14.40
CA LYS A 64 -0.11 -8.58 -13.40
C LYS A 64 -1.63 -8.77 -13.47
N GLN A 65 -2.20 -8.74 -14.69
CA GLN A 65 -3.62 -8.97 -14.89
C GLN A 65 -4.05 -10.37 -14.45
N ALA A 66 -3.28 -11.41 -14.80
CA ALA A 66 -3.57 -12.77 -14.38
C ALA A 66 -3.51 -12.94 -12.84
N GLU A 67 -2.57 -12.28 -12.16
CA GLU A 67 -2.49 -12.26 -10.69
C GLU A 67 -3.69 -11.54 -10.07
N GLU A 68 -4.10 -10.40 -10.61
CA GLU A 68 -5.27 -9.65 -10.18
C GLU A 68 -6.57 -10.45 -10.38
N GLU A 69 -6.74 -11.09 -11.53
CA GLU A 69 -7.87 -11.97 -11.82
C GLU A 69 -7.92 -13.19 -10.91
N ALA A 70 -6.76 -13.83 -10.64
CA ALA A 70 -6.68 -14.95 -9.71
C ALA A 70 -7.05 -14.52 -8.29
N MET A 71 -6.57 -13.35 -7.85
CA MET A 71 -6.91 -12.78 -6.55
C MET A 71 -8.41 -12.41 -6.47
N ALA A 72 -8.97 -11.81 -7.52
CA ALA A 72 -10.40 -11.48 -7.59
C ALA A 72 -11.27 -12.75 -7.54
N LYS A 73 -10.88 -13.80 -8.26
CA LYS A 73 -11.57 -15.10 -8.22
C LYS A 73 -11.47 -15.74 -6.85
N ALA A 74 -10.30 -15.71 -6.20
CA ALA A 74 -10.12 -16.23 -4.85
C ALA A 74 -10.96 -15.46 -3.81
N LYS A 75 -11.05 -14.13 -3.93
CA LYS A 75 -11.94 -13.31 -3.10
C LYS A 75 -13.41 -13.66 -3.33
N SER A 76 -13.82 -13.80 -4.58
CA SER A 76 -15.20 -14.17 -4.94
C SER A 76 -15.60 -15.55 -4.38
N THR A 77 -14.72 -16.55 -4.46
CA THR A 77 -14.99 -17.87 -3.90
C THR A 77 -15.02 -17.87 -2.37
N GLN A 78 -14.15 -17.13 -1.70
CA GLN A 78 -14.21 -16.96 -0.24
C GLN A 78 -15.52 -16.31 0.21
N ASN A 79 -15.97 -15.32 -0.54
CA ASN A 79 -17.21 -14.60 -0.26
C ASN A 79 -18.46 -15.44 -0.51
N ALA A 80 -18.49 -16.23 -1.60
CA ALA A 80 -19.55 -17.23 -1.82
C ALA A 80 -19.61 -18.28 -0.69
N ALA A 81 -18.49 -18.53 -0.01
CA ALA A 81 -18.42 -19.36 1.19
C ALA A 81 -18.72 -18.61 2.51
N GLY A 82 -19.18 -17.36 2.43
CA GLY A 82 -19.54 -16.52 3.58
C GLY A 82 -18.36 -15.94 4.36
N LYS A 83 -17.13 -16.01 3.82
CA LYS A 83 -15.92 -15.49 4.46
C LYS A 83 -15.58 -14.11 3.91
N ASN A 84 -15.93 -13.07 4.67
CA ASN A 84 -15.73 -11.66 4.28
C ASN A 84 -14.49 -11.02 4.91
N THR A 85 -13.69 -11.79 5.64
CA THR A 85 -12.50 -11.31 6.36
C THR A 85 -11.39 -10.89 5.39
N GLY A 86 -10.95 -9.62 5.47
CA GLY A 86 -9.83 -9.11 4.68
C GLY A 86 -10.21 -8.39 3.38
N MET A 87 -11.50 -8.16 3.13
CA MET A 87 -11.97 -7.31 2.04
C MET A 87 -12.03 -5.84 2.46
N SER A 88 -11.78 -4.94 1.52
CA SER A 88 -12.00 -3.50 1.71
C SER A 88 -13.50 -3.19 1.78
N GLY A 89 -13.88 -2.09 2.43
CA GLY A 89 -15.27 -1.61 2.41
C GLY A 89 -15.81 -1.42 0.99
N ARG A 90 -14.96 -0.96 0.05
CA ARG A 90 -15.31 -0.85 -1.37
C ARG A 90 -15.59 -2.22 -2.00
N ASP A 91 -14.79 -3.23 -1.68
CA ASP A 91 -14.95 -4.59 -2.22
C ASP A 91 -16.28 -5.19 -1.73
N LEU A 92 -16.66 -4.95 -0.47
CA LEU A 92 -17.93 -5.39 0.10
C LEU A 92 -19.13 -4.72 -0.57
N PHE A 93 -19.08 -3.39 -0.76
CA PHE A 93 -20.16 -2.62 -1.37
C PHE A 93 -20.36 -3.00 -2.84
N GLN A 94 -19.29 -3.24 -3.59
CA GLN A 94 -19.40 -3.69 -4.98
C GLN A 94 -19.96 -5.10 -5.12
N TYR A 95 -19.70 -5.97 -4.13
CA TYR A 95 -20.18 -7.34 -4.16
C TYR A 95 -21.67 -7.43 -3.85
N ASN A 96 -22.12 -6.77 -2.79
CA ASN A 96 -23.54 -6.74 -2.43
C ASN A 96 -23.92 -5.40 -1.79
N PRO A 97 -24.36 -4.41 -2.59
CA PRO A 97 -24.76 -3.09 -2.08
C PRO A 97 -25.91 -3.16 -1.06
N GLN A 98 -26.79 -4.15 -1.19
CA GLN A 98 -27.96 -4.34 -0.33
C GLN A 98 -27.60 -4.70 1.12
N TRP A 99 -26.36 -5.11 1.40
CA TRP A 99 -25.88 -5.28 2.78
C TRP A 99 -25.72 -3.96 3.53
N PHE A 100 -25.71 -2.83 2.82
CA PHE A 100 -25.49 -1.50 3.36
C PHE A 100 -26.71 -0.59 3.19
N GLU A 101 -27.82 -1.13 2.67
CA GLU A 101 -29.12 -0.46 2.70
C GLU A 101 -29.70 -0.67 4.11
N ASP A 102 -29.39 0.24 5.04
CA ASP A 102 -30.11 0.31 6.31
C ASP A 102 -31.53 0.82 6.04
N SER A 103 -32.51 0.18 6.69
CA SER A 103 -33.89 0.68 6.71
C SER A 103 -33.95 1.92 7.59
N ASP A 104 -34.14 3.09 6.98
CA ASP A 104 -34.52 4.37 7.59
C ASP A 104 -34.15 4.54 9.09
N ASP A 105 -32.91 4.94 9.37
CA ASP A 105 -32.61 5.61 10.64
C ASP A 105 -33.03 7.08 10.51
N GLU A 106 -34.30 7.33 10.81
CA GLU A 106 -35.02 8.61 10.75
C GLU A 106 -34.52 9.64 11.79
N GLY A 107 -33.21 9.67 12.08
CA GLY A 107 -32.64 10.42 13.21
C GLY A 107 -31.21 10.95 13.04
N SER A 108 -30.50 10.65 11.95
CA SER A 108 -29.19 11.27 11.68
C SER A 108 -29.36 12.56 10.87
N GLU A 109 -28.87 13.69 11.38
CA GLU A 109 -28.69 14.91 10.58
C GLU A 109 -27.87 14.55 9.33
N ASP A 110 -28.49 14.63 8.16
CA ASP A 110 -27.86 14.33 6.88
C ASP A 110 -26.70 15.32 6.67
N TRP A 111 -25.47 14.83 6.88
CA TRP A 111 -24.29 15.67 6.80
C TRP A 111 -24.01 15.95 5.33
N ASP A 112 -24.05 17.22 4.91
CA ASP A 112 -23.79 17.60 3.53
C ASP A 112 -22.30 17.44 3.20
N LEU A 113 -21.94 16.24 2.74
CA LEU A 113 -20.59 15.88 2.32
C LEU A 113 -20.13 16.69 1.10
N GLU A 114 -21.03 17.18 0.26
CA GLU A 114 -20.67 17.92 -0.95
C GLU A 114 -20.14 19.32 -0.59
N GLN A 115 -20.84 20.01 0.31
CA GLN A 115 -20.35 21.28 0.88
C GLN A 115 -19.01 21.10 1.59
N TYR A 116 -18.88 20.09 2.45
CA TYR A 116 -17.63 19.83 3.17
C TYR A 116 -16.46 19.52 2.23
N ARG A 117 -16.67 18.72 1.17
CA ARG A 117 -15.63 18.42 0.18
C ARG A 117 -15.14 19.68 -0.52
N LYS A 118 -16.06 20.53 -0.97
CA LYS A 118 -15.73 21.77 -1.67
C LYS A 118 -14.94 22.73 -0.77
N GLU A 119 -15.33 22.86 0.49
CA GLU A 119 -14.60 23.66 1.48
C GLU A 119 -13.20 23.13 1.72
N LYS A 120 -13.04 21.80 1.83
CA LYS A 120 -11.74 21.17 2.02
C LYS A 120 -10.82 21.28 0.81
N GLU A 121 -11.32 21.06 -0.39
CA GLU A 121 -10.53 21.25 -1.61
C GLU A 121 -10.04 22.71 -1.75
N GLY A 122 -10.89 23.68 -1.39
CA GLY A 122 -10.49 25.09 -1.38
C GLY A 122 -9.42 25.41 -0.32
N GLN A 123 -9.53 24.83 0.87
CA GLN A 123 -8.52 24.96 1.93
C GLN A 123 -7.17 24.36 1.49
N ASP A 124 -7.19 23.13 0.98
CA ASP A 124 -5.99 22.42 0.54
C ASP A 124 -5.30 23.16 -0.63
N ALA A 125 -6.08 23.70 -1.57
CA ALA A 125 -5.55 24.52 -2.66
C ALA A 125 -4.89 25.81 -2.17
N ALA A 126 -5.51 26.52 -1.21
CA ALA A 126 -4.95 27.74 -0.64
C ALA A 126 -3.66 27.45 0.18
N GLU A 127 -3.63 26.33 0.91
CA GLU A 127 -2.44 25.89 1.64
C GLU A 127 -1.29 25.53 0.68
N GLU A 128 -1.59 24.87 -0.43
CA GLU A 128 -0.61 24.55 -1.47
C GLU A 128 -0.11 25.80 -2.19
N GLU A 129 -0.99 26.75 -2.54
CA GLU A 129 -0.60 28.04 -3.11
C GLU A 129 0.30 28.84 -2.16
N ALA A 130 -0.01 28.87 -0.86
CA ALA A 130 0.83 29.51 0.15
C ALA A 130 2.20 28.82 0.28
N ARG A 131 2.23 27.49 0.23
CA ARG A 131 3.48 26.69 0.23
C ARG A 131 4.33 27.00 -1.01
N ILE A 132 3.71 27.02 -2.19
CA ILE A 132 4.37 27.35 -3.47
C ILE A 132 4.90 28.79 -3.44
N ALA A 133 4.12 29.75 -2.93
CA ALA A 133 4.55 31.15 -2.79
C ALA A 133 5.72 31.32 -1.80
N GLY A 134 5.71 30.57 -0.70
CA GLY A 134 6.84 30.55 0.25
C GLY A 134 8.11 29.95 -0.36
N LEU A 135 7.98 28.92 -1.19
CA LEU A 135 9.09 28.32 -1.93
C LEU A 135 9.63 29.24 -3.04
N SER A 136 8.75 29.92 -3.78
CA SER A 136 9.16 30.84 -4.87
C SER A 136 9.89 32.09 -4.36
N LEU A 137 9.53 32.60 -3.17
CA LEU A 137 10.28 33.68 -2.52
C LEU A 137 11.70 33.25 -2.12
N SER A 138 11.91 31.98 -1.79
CA SER A 138 13.23 31.47 -1.38
C SER A 138 14.23 31.22 -2.53
N ASP A 139 13.73 31.05 -3.77
CA ASP A 139 14.56 30.80 -4.96
C ASP A 139 15.10 32.08 -5.61
N SER A 140 14.49 33.24 -5.31
CA SER A 140 14.87 34.55 -5.90
C SER A 140 15.99 35.30 -5.18
N GLY A 141 16.68 34.66 -4.22
CA GLY A 141 17.63 35.34 -3.34
C GLY A 141 18.87 34.52 -2.99
N THR A 142 19.70 34.16 -3.96
CA THR A 142 21.16 33.98 -3.77
C THR A 142 21.86 34.10 -5.13
N VAL A 143 22.12 35.34 -5.56
CA VAL A 143 23.15 35.64 -6.55
C VAL A 143 23.93 36.86 -6.03
N ASP A 144 24.93 36.58 -5.19
CA ASP A 144 26.14 37.40 -5.04
C ASP A 144 27.27 36.50 -4.53
#